data_AF-A0A4Q2L3P8-F1
#
_entry.id   AF-A0A4Q2L3P8-F1
#
_cell.length_a   1.000
_cell.length_b   1.000
_cell.length_c   1.000
_cell.angle_alpha   90.00
_cell.angle_beta   90.00
_cell.angle_gamma   90.00
#
_symmetry.space_group_name_H-M   'P 1'
#
loop_
_entity.id
_entity.type
_entity.pdbx_description
1 polymer ?
#
loop_
_entity_poly.entity_id
_entity_poly.type
_entity_poly.pdbx_seq_one_letter_code
_entity_poly.pdbx_strand_id
1 'polypeptide(L)'
;MSQVKSTKCYIEEYENERGQLSARLREKATGRKIDLGLTTAGGVQDFLRFLGAAGANKPLMPDVFSRDGDEDCIVVSGDVDFHAPDEIRFIHNEKLSYLFG
;
A
#
# COMPACT_ATOMS: atom_id res chain seq x y z
N MET A 1 7.98 -21.34 -3.34
CA MET A 1 8.99 -20.70 -2.48
C MET A 1 8.52 -19.29 -2.24
N SER A 2 8.27 -18.86 -1.00
CA SER A 2 7.95 -17.46 -0.73
C SER A 2 9.26 -16.66 -0.71
N GLN A 3 9.30 -15.58 -1.49
CA GLN A 3 10.41 -14.63 -1.43
C GLN A 3 9.94 -13.45 -0.59
N VAL A 4 10.70 -13.11 0.45
CA VAL A 4 10.48 -11.86 1.18
C VAL A 4 10.87 -10.72 0.27
N LYS A 5 9.91 -9.84 -0.03
CA LYS A 5 10.10 -8.66 -0.87
C LYS A 5 9.80 -7.42 -0.05
N SER A 6 10.55 -6.35 -0.29
CA SER A 6 10.26 -5.01 0.20
C SER A 6 10.02 -4.08 -0.99
N THR A 7 8.93 -3.33 -0.94
CA THR A 7 8.49 -2.46 -2.04
C THR A 7 8.16 -1.08 -1.50
N LYS A 8 8.73 -0.03 -2.11
CA LYS A 8 8.35 1.36 -1.85
C LYS A 8 7.04 1.69 -2.57
N CYS A 9 6.10 2.23 -1.82
CA CYS A 9 4.73 2.47 -2.27
C CYS A 9 4.32 3.92 -2.01
N TYR A 10 3.35 4.37 -2.78
CA TYR A 10 2.58 5.59 -2.54
C TYR A 10 1.10 5.25 -2.42
N ILE A 11 0.34 6.15 -1.78
CA ILE A 11 -1.11 6.13 -1.73
C ILE A 11 -1.64 6.82 -2.97
N GLU A 12 -2.39 6.08 -3.78
CA GLU A 12 -3.19 6.64 -4.86
C GLU A 12 -4.63 6.83 -4.38
N GLU A 13 -5.09 8.07 -4.38
CA GLU A 13 -6.49 8.42 -4.18
C GLU A 13 -7.25 8.32 -5.51
N TYR A 14 -8.45 7.76 -5.46
CA TYR A 14 -9.31 7.60 -6.63
C TYR A 14 -10.79 7.63 -6.23
N GLU A 15 -11.65 7.97 -7.17
CA GLU A 15 -13.10 7.84 -6.99
C GLU A 15 -13.52 6.41 -7.35
N ASN A 16 -14.18 5.72 -6.43
CA ASN A 16 -14.67 4.37 -6.69
C ASN A 16 -15.96 4.37 -7.52
N GLU A 17 -16.45 3.20 -7.91
CA GLU A 17 -17.67 3.04 -8.73
C GLU A 17 -18.94 3.65 -8.12
N ARG A 18 -18.92 3.96 -6.82
CA ARG A 18 -20.03 4.59 -6.09
C ARG A 18 -19.86 6.11 -5.94
N GLY A 19 -18.85 6.70 -6.57
CA GLY A 19 -18.54 8.12 -6.44
C GLY A 19 -17.86 8.49 -5.12
N GLN A 20 -17.28 7.52 -4.40
CA GLN A 20 -16.67 7.77 -3.10
C GLN A 20 -15.16 7.84 -3.22
N LEU A 21 -14.57 8.88 -2.62
CA LEU A 21 -13.12 8.99 -2.49
C LEU A 21 -12.57 7.78 -1.74
N SER A 22 -11.69 7.05 -2.40
CA SER A 22 -11.06 5.82 -1.93
C SER A 22 -9.55 5.92 -2.12
N ALA A 23 -8.80 5.04 -1.46
CA ALA A 23 -7.36 5.03 -1.52
C ALA A 23 -6.84 3.59 -1.67
N ARG A 24 -5.72 3.43 -2.37
CA ARG A 24 -5.00 2.15 -2.52
C ARG A 24 -3.50 2.37 -2.58
N LEU A 25 -2.75 1.29 -2.37
CA LEU A 25 -1.30 1.31 -2.52
C LEU A 25 -0.86 0.98 -3.95
N ARG A 26 0.16 1.70 -4.39
CA ARG A 26 0.81 1.56 -5.70
C ARG A 26 2.32 1.57 -5.51
N GLU A 27 3.05 0.72 -6.25
CA GLU A 27 4.52 0.72 -6.25
C GLU A 27 5.05 2.03 -6.87
N LYS A 28 5.98 2.72 -6.22
CA LYS A 28 6.55 3.99 -6.74
C LYS A 28 7.27 3.77 -8.08
N ALA A 29 8.09 2.72 -8.18
CA ALA A 29 8.92 2.44 -9.35
C ALA A 29 8.10 2.28 -10.65
N THR A 30 7.01 1.51 -10.61
CA THR A 30 6.28 1.12 -11.83
C THR A 30 4.83 1.58 -11.87
N GLY A 31 4.23 1.96 -10.73
CA GLY A 31 2.79 2.19 -10.61
C GLY A 31 1.97 0.90 -10.52
N ARG A 32 2.59 -0.26 -10.32
CA ARG A 32 1.88 -1.52 -10.11
C ARG A 32 0.98 -1.48 -8.88
N LYS A 33 -0.16 -2.15 -8.95
CA LYS A 33 -1.05 -2.35 -7.80
C LYS A 33 -0.32 -3.16 -6.73
N ILE A 34 -0.47 -2.74 -5.49
CA ILE A 34 -0.06 -3.53 -4.32
C ILE A 34 -1.30 -4.12 -3.70
N ASP A 35 -1.38 -5.45 -3.73
CA ASP A 35 -2.43 -6.23 -3.09
C ASP A 35 -1.85 -6.86 -1.82
N LEU A 36 -2.52 -6.68 -0.68
CA LEU A 36 -2.07 -7.21 0.61
C LEU A 36 -2.62 -8.62 0.90
N GLY A 37 -3.30 -9.23 -0.07
CA GLY A 37 -3.85 -10.57 0.03
C GLY A 37 -5.16 -10.63 0.81
N LEU A 38 -5.63 -11.86 1.04
CA LEU A 38 -6.85 -12.12 1.80
C LEU A 38 -6.58 -12.00 3.30
N THR A 39 -7.42 -11.25 4.00
CA THR A 39 -7.31 -11.05 5.45
C THR A 39 -8.69 -11.09 6.12
N THR A 40 -8.69 -11.08 7.45
CA THR A 40 -9.91 -10.97 8.25
C THR A 40 -10.46 -9.54 8.23
N ALA A 41 -11.71 -9.34 8.66
CA ALA A 41 -12.27 -8.00 8.81
C ALA A 41 -11.42 -7.09 9.71
N GLY A 42 -10.76 -7.64 10.73
CA GLY A 42 -9.84 -6.91 11.60
C GLY A 42 -8.62 -6.37 10.84
N GLY A 43 -7.98 -7.22 10.03
CA GLY A 43 -6.84 -6.81 9.20
C GLY A 43 -7.21 -5.72 8.18
N VAL A 44 -8.41 -5.80 7.59
CA VAL A 44 -8.93 -4.72 6.72
C VAL A 44 -9.06 -3.41 7.51
N GLN A 45 -9.65 -3.43 8.71
CA GLN A 45 -9.82 -2.23 9.53
C GLN A 45 -8.48 -1.64 9.99
N ASP A 46 -7.50 -2.47 10.35
CA ASP A 46 -6.17 -2.02 10.74
C ASP A 46 -5.46 -1.31 9.58
N PHE A 47 -5.57 -1.86 8.36
CA PHE A 47 -5.04 -1.23 7.16
C PHE A 47 -5.76 0.07 6.80
N LEU A 48 -7.09 0.11 6.87
CA LEU A 48 -7.86 1.33 6.62
C LEU A 48 -7.54 2.43 7.64
N ARG A 49 -7.33 2.07 8.91
CA ARG A 49 -6.89 3.02 9.94
C ARG A 49 -5.51 3.59 9.63
N PHE A 50 -4.59 2.76 9.14
CA PHE A 50 -3.27 3.21 8.69
C PHE A 50 -3.38 4.21 7.52
N LEU A 51 -4.16 3.90 6.48
CA LEU A 51 -4.39 4.83 5.36
C LEU A 51 -5.08 6.12 5.82
N GLY A 52 -6.06 6.02 6.73
CA GLY A 52 -6.74 7.19 7.31
C GLY A 52 -5.79 8.10 8.09
N ALA A 53 -4.85 7.52 8.84
CA ALA A 53 -3.81 8.27 9.53
C ALA A 53 -2.86 8.99 8.54
N ALA A 54 -2.48 8.32 7.45
CA ALA A 54 -1.72 8.97 6.37
C ALA A 54 -2.50 10.15 5.78
N GLY A 55 -3.80 9.97 5.51
CA GLY A 55 -4.67 11.02 4.96
C GLY A 55 -4.78 12.25 5.87
N ALA A 56 -4.93 12.02 7.18
CA ALA A 56 -4.98 13.10 8.17
C ALA A 56 -3.66 13.89 8.26
N ASN A 57 -2.52 13.25 7.97
CA ASN A 57 -1.19 13.85 8.02
C ASN A 57 -0.63 14.24 6.64
N LYS A 58 -1.46 14.24 5.59
CA LYS A 58 -1.06 14.61 4.23
C LYS A 58 -0.34 15.96 4.12
N PRO A 59 -0.68 17.02 4.88
CA PRO A 59 0.09 18.27 4.85
C PRO A 59 1.51 18.15 5.39
N LEU A 60 1.79 17.15 6.23
CA LEU A 60 3.11 16.90 6.81
C LEU A 60 3.94 15.91 5.97
N MET A 61 3.27 14.98 5.27
CA MET A 61 3.90 13.93 4.45
C MET A 61 3.23 13.84 3.07
N PRO A 62 3.33 14.89 2.23
CA PRO A 62 2.66 14.91 0.92
C PRO A 62 3.22 13.85 -0.04
N ASP A 63 4.49 13.49 0.10
CA ASP A 63 5.22 12.58 -0.79
C ASP A 63 4.72 11.12 -0.69
N VAL A 64 4.07 10.76 0.42
CA VAL A 64 3.37 9.47 0.56
C VAL A 64 2.23 9.35 -0.44
N PHE A 65 1.64 10.46 -0.89
CA PHE A 65 0.53 10.51 -1.85
C PHE A 65 0.99 10.78 -3.29
N SER A 66 2.30 10.86 -3.52
CA SER A 66 2.89 11.10 -4.83
C SER A 66 3.73 9.92 -5.28
N ARG A 67 3.57 9.51 -6.54
CA ARG A 67 4.44 8.51 -7.15
C ARG A 67 5.89 9.01 -7.20
N ASP A 68 6.06 10.29 -7.55
CA ASP A 68 7.34 10.94 -7.80
C ASP A 68 7.87 11.67 -6.55
N GLY A 69 7.22 11.50 -5.39
CA GLY A 69 7.75 12.02 -4.12
C GLY A 69 9.00 11.25 -3.70
N ASP A 70 10.01 11.95 -3.20
CA ASP A 70 11.32 11.37 -2.89
C ASP A 70 11.61 11.34 -1.38
N GLU A 71 10.86 12.09 -0.56
CA GLU A 71 11.12 12.24 0.88
C GLU A 71 10.43 11.16 1.72
N ASP A 72 9.15 10.88 1.45
CA ASP A 72 8.36 9.91 2.22
C ASP A 72 7.75 8.82 1.34
N CYS A 73 7.65 7.60 1.87
CA CYS A 73 6.92 6.51 1.24
C CYS A 73 6.32 5.54 2.26
N ILE A 74 5.52 4.60 1.75
CA ILE A 74 5.10 3.43 2.52
C ILE A 74 5.94 2.25 2.05
N VAL A 75 6.69 1.65 2.96
CA VAL A 75 7.44 0.43 2.67
C VAL A 75 6.58 -0.77 3.04
N VAL A 76 6.16 -1.54 2.05
CA VAL A 76 5.46 -2.81 2.23
C VAL A 76 6.46 -3.94 2.14
N SER A 77 6.56 -4.77 3.17
CA SER A 77 7.46 -5.94 3.20
C SER A 77 6.72 -7.21 3.61
N GLY A 78 7.05 -8.33 2.98
CA GLY A 78 6.44 -9.63 3.33
C GLY A 78 6.68 -10.70 2.27
N ASP A 79 6.06 -11.86 2.49
CA ASP A 79 6.03 -12.95 1.51
C ASP A 79 5.12 -12.58 0.32
N VAL A 80 5.55 -12.85 -0.91
CA VAL A 80 4.78 -12.62 -2.15
C VAL A 80 4.37 -13.94 -2.78
N ASP A 81 3.09 -14.07 -3.17
CA ASP A 81 2.55 -15.24 -3.89
C ASP A 81 2.19 -14.94 -5.36
N PHE A 82 2.07 -13.66 -5.74
CA PHE A 82 1.82 -13.24 -7.11
C PHE A 82 2.66 -12.01 -7.48
N HIS A 83 3.31 -12.07 -8.63
CA HIS A 83 4.14 -10.98 -9.14
C HIS A 83 4.02 -10.88 -10.66
N ALA A 84 3.27 -9.88 -11.11
CA ALA A 84 2.97 -9.62 -12.51
C ALA A 84 3.43 -8.19 -12.93
N PRO A 85 3.35 -7.86 -14.22
CA PRO A 85 3.67 -6.52 -14.72
C PRO A 85 2.75 -5.40 -14.18
N ASP A 86 1.58 -5.75 -13.66
CA ASP A 86 0.52 -4.84 -13.20
C ASP A 86 0.21 -4.95 -11.70
N GLU A 87 0.52 -6.08 -11.05
CA GLU A 87 0.22 -6.34 -9.65
C GLU A 87 1.37 -7.07 -8.92
N ILE A 88 1.58 -6.70 -7.66
CA ILE A 88 2.31 -7.50 -6.67
C ILE A 88 1.33 -7.84 -5.56
N ARG A 89 1.17 -9.14 -5.25
CA ARG A 89 0.35 -9.60 -4.15
C ARG A 89 1.21 -10.17 -3.03
N PHE A 90 1.07 -9.57 -1.86
CA PHE A 90 1.64 -10.08 -0.63
C PHE A 90 0.68 -11.07 0.03
N ILE A 91 1.24 -12.02 0.75
CA ILE A 91 0.50 -12.93 1.61
C ILE A 91 0.26 -12.22 2.94
N HIS A 92 -0.99 -12.11 3.38
CA HIS A 92 -1.33 -11.57 4.68
C HIS A 92 -1.00 -12.57 5.80
N ASN A 93 0.27 -12.59 6.22
CA ASN A 93 0.77 -13.40 7.33
C ASN A 93 1.56 -12.55 8.33
N GLU A 94 2.17 -13.19 9.33
CA GLU A 94 2.97 -12.53 10.38
C GLU A 94 4.21 -11.77 9.87
N LYS A 95 4.64 -12.00 8.63
CA LYS A 95 5.76 -11.27 8.02
C LYS A 95 5.30 -10.06 7.22
N LEU A 96 4.00 -9.90 6.98
CA LEU A 96 3.47 -8.73 6.29
C LEU A 96 3.60 -7.50 7.20
N SER A 97 4.22 -6.46 6.66
CA SER A 97 4.38 -5.18 7.33
C SER A 97 4.23 -4.04 6.33
N TYR A 98 3.70 -2.92 6.79
CA TYR A 98 3.60 -1.66 6.05
C TYR A 98 3.88 -0.51 7.01
N LEU A 99 4.90 0.27 6.71
CA LEU A 99 5.41 1.32 7.59
C LEU A 99 5.74 2.57 6.77
N PHE A 100 5.67 3.75 7.39
CA PHE A 100 6.24 4.96 6.80
C PHE A 100 7.77 4.88 6.85
N GLY A 101 8.44 5.34 5.80
CA GLY A 101 9.89 5.44 5.75
C GLY A 101 10.38 6.21 4.54
#